data_AF-A0A936IWV0-F1
#
_entry.id   AF-A0A936IWV0-F1
#
_cell.length_a   1.000
_cell.length_b   1.000
_cell.length_c   1.000
_cell.angle_alpha   90.00
_cell.angle_beta   90.00
_cell.angle_gamma   90.00
#
_symmetry.space_group_name_H-M   'P 1'
#
loop_
_entity.id
_entity.type
_entity.pdbx_description
1 polymer ?
#
loop_
_entity_poly.entity_id
_entity_poly.type
_entity_poly.pdbx_seq_one_letter_code
_entity_poly.pdbx_strand_id
1 'polypeptide(L)'
;MGTTVYDRLLREVRPEVIETEERYAEVSARLAELVRKGTRRTVSETRLLRLLAVLVEDYDRRHAMPPDDGTPAERLRYLLEASGRTATALIPVFGQRSHANEALNGKRPISLEQARKLGALFGVKPGLFV
;
A
#
# COMPACT_ATOMS: atom_id res chain seq x y z
N MET A 1 -22.28 30.92 1.90
CA MET A 1 -21.20 31.36 0.99
C MET A 1 -19.93 30.47 1.01
N GLY A 2 -19.98 29.23 1.55
CA GLY A 2 -18.81 28.33 1.57
C GLY A 2 -18.80 27.21 0.52
N THR A 3 -19.94 26.94 -0.12
CA THR A 3 -20.13 25.82 -1.06
C THR A 3 -19.32 26.02 -2.34
N THR A 4 -19.31 27.23 -2.93
CA THR A 4 -18.61 27.51 -4.20
C THR A 4 -17.08 27.38 -4.12
N VAL A 5 -16.48 27.71 -2.97
CA VAL A 5 -15.04 27.54 -2.74
C VAL A 5 -14.70 26.06 -2.55
N TYR A 6 -15.52 25.35 -1.77
CA TYR A 6 -15.31 23.92 -1.56
C TYR A 6 -15.51 23.11 -2.85
N ASP A 7 -16.53 23.45 -3.66
CA ASP A 7 -16.77 22.83 -4.96
C ASP A 7 -15.58 23.01 -5.91
N ARG A 8 -14.93 24.17 -5.89
CA ARG A 8 -13.70 24.41 -6.68
C ARG A 8 -12.57 23.49 -6.22
N LEU A 9 -12.35 23.39 -4.91
CA LEU A 9 -11.34 22.50 -4.33
C LEU A 9 -11.60 21.03 -4.68
N LEU A 10 -12.86 20.60 -4.65
CA LEU A 10 -13.25 19.25 -5.05
C LEU A 10 -13.01 19.00 -6.55
N ARG A 11 -13.26 19.98 -7.41
CA ARG A 11 -12.99 19.86 -8.86
C ARG A 11 -11.50 19.80 -9.18
N GLU A 12 -10.68 20.52 -8.41
CA GLU A 12 -9.22 20.50 -8.54
C GLU A 12 -8.64 19.13 -8.17
N VAL A 13 -9.05 18.60 -7.01
CA VAL A 13 -8.50 17.34 -6.52
C VAL A 13 -9.17 16.13 -7.16
N ARG A 14 -10.45 16.23 -7.55
CA ARG A 14 -11.31 15.12 -7.99
C ARG A 14 -11.25 13.91 -7.05
N PRO A 15 -11.60 14.07 -5.77
CA PRO A 15 -11.45 12.99 -4.80
C PRO A 15 -12.32 11.78 -5.18
N GLU A 16 -11.68 10.63 -5.26
CA GLU A 16 -12.24 9.32 -5.54
C GLU A 16 -11.51 8.28 -4.69
N VAL A 17 -12.06 7.06 -4.62
CA VAL A 17 -11.37 5.95 -3.95
C VAL A 17 -10.02 5.75 -4.64
N ILE A 18 -8.94 5.71 -3.86
CA ILE A 18 -7.59 5.54 -4.39
C ILE A 18 -7.40 4.07 -4.73
N GLU A 19 -7.14 3.78 -6.01
CA GLU A 19 -6.92 2.40 -6.49
C GLU A 19 -5.50 2.16 -7.01
N THR A 20 -4.71 3.23 -7.22
CA THR A 20 -3.36 3.12 -7.76
C THR A 20 -2.36 3.93 -6.93
N GLU A 21 -1.09 3.54 -7.01
CA GLU A 21 0.01 4.20 -6.32
C GLU A 21 0.24 5.62 -6.83
N GLU A 22 0.07 5.85 -8.13
CA GLU A 22 0.17 7.20 -8.72
C GLU A 22 -0.88 8.12 -8.10
N ARG A 23 -2.12 7.62 -7.97
CA ARG A 23 -3.21 8.37 -7.37
C ARG A 23 -2.97 8.60 -5.89
N TYR A 24 -2.45 7.61 -5.18
CA TYR A 24 -2.04 7.73 -3.79
C TYR A 24 -1.01 8.84 -3.60
N ALA A 25 0.05 8.86 -4.43
CA ALA A 25 1.10 9.87 -4.38
C ALA A 25 0.55 11.30 -4.62
N GLU A 26 -0.33 11.48 -5.60
CA GLU A 26 -0.98 12.76 -5.88
C GLU A 26 -1.83 13.26 -4.69
N VAL A 27 -2.70 12.40 -4.15
CA VAL A 27 -3.60 12.75 -3.05
C VAL A 27 -2.79 13.02 -1.77
N SER A 28 -1.78 12.20 -1.48
CA SER A 28 -0.87 12.37 -0.34
C SER A 28 -0.07 13.67 -0.44
N ALA A 29 0.42 14.06 -1.62
CA ALA A 29 1.10 15.33 -1.82
C ALA A 29 0.17 16.53 -1.53
N ARG A 30 -1.09 16.45 -2.00
CA ARG A 30 -2.09 17.49 -1.74
C ARG A 30 -2.46 17.57 -0.26
N LEU A 31 -2.64 16.43 0.39
CA LEU A 31 -2.86 16.34 1.83
C LEU A 31 -1.70 17.00 2.61
N ALA A 32 -0.46 16.67 2.26
CA ALA A 32 0.74 17.21 2.90
C ALA A 32 0.86 18.74 2.75
N GLU A 33 0.48 19.29 1.59
CA GLU A 33 0.40 20.75 1.42
C GLU A 33 -0.60 21.39 2.40
N LEU A 34 -1.79 20.81 2.53
CA LEU A 34 -2.81 21.30 3.46
C LEU A 34 -2.35 21.18 4.92
N VAL A 35 -1.66 20.10 5.28
CA VAL A 35 -1.05 19.94 6.62
C VAL A 35 -0.04 21.06 6.88
N ARG A 36 0.88 21.33 5.94
CA ARG A 36 1.89 22.40 6.06
C ARG A 36 1.30 23.79 6.23
N LYS A 37 0.10 24.06 5.68
CA LYS A 37 -0.60 25.35 5.89
C LYS A 37 -1.01 25.57 7.35
N GLY A 38 -1.12 24.52 8.17
CA GLY A 38 -1.35 24.65 9.62
C GLY A 38 -2.61 25.44 9.95
N THR A 39 -2.49 26.50 10.76
CA THR A 39 -3.59 27.38 11.16
C THR A 39 -4.05 28.35 10.08
N ARG A 40 -3.30 28.49 8.97
CA ARG A 40 -3.64 29.38 7.84
C ARG A 40 -4.69 28.80 6.91
N ARG A 41 -5.10 27.54 7.12
CA ARG A 41 -6.16 26.89 6.33
C ARG A 41 -7.50 27.57 6.56
N THR A 42 -8.22 27.75 5.46
CA THR A 42 -9.65 28.08 5.50
C THR A 42 -10.48 26.90 6.01
N VAL A 43 -11.76 27.16 6.33
CA VAL A 43 -12.73 26.12 6.69
C VAL A 43 -12.89 25.09 5.57
N SER A 44 -12.93 25.54 4.31
CA SER A 44 -13.06 24.66 3.15
C SER A 44 -11.82 23.80 2.90
N GLU A 45 -10.62 24.35 3.09
CA GLU A 45 -9.37 23.58 3.04
C GLU A 45 -9.28 22.56 4.17
N THR A 46 -9.75 22.92 5.37
CA THR A 46 -9.82 21.98 6.50
C THR A 46 -10.79 20.83 6.21
N ARG A 47 -11.92 21.12 5.57
CA ARG A 47 -12.85 20.07 5.10
C ARG A 47 -12.21 19.17 4.06
N LEU A 48 -11.54 19.73 3.06
CA LEU A 48 -10.84 18.95 2.03
C LEU A 48 -9.77 18.06 2.66
N LEU A 49 -8.95 18.60 3.57
CA LEU A 49 -7.92 17.84 4.27
C LEU A 49 -8.50 16.61 4.97
N ARG A 50 -9.64 16.74 5.65
CA ARG A 50 -10.29 15.59 6.31
C ARG A 50 -10.72 14.53 5.30
N LEU A 51 -11.27 14.94 4.16
CA LEU A 51 -11.65 14.00 3.10
C LEU A 51 -10.41 13.26 2.55
N LEU A 52 -9.35 13.99 2.22
CA LEU A 52 -8.13 13.37 1.67
C LEU A 52 -7.46 12.44 2.68
N ALA A 53 -7.47 12.79 3.97
CA ALA A 53 -6.96 11.92 5.03
C ALA A 53 -7.70 10.57 5.08
N VAL A 54 -9.04 10.59 4.96
CA VAL A 54 -9.84 9.35 4.92
C VAL A 54 -9.49 8.49 3.70
N LEU A 55 -9.27 9.11 2.53
CA LEU A 55 -8.91 8.38 1.32
C LEU A 55 -7.51 7.73 1.41
N VAL A 56 -6.54 8.48 1.96
CA VAL A 56 -5.18 7.99 2.20
C VAL A 56 -5.19 6.86 3.22
N GLU A 57 -5.90 7.02 4.34
CA GLU A 57 -6.01 6.00 5.39
C GLU A 57 -6.68 4.71 4.87
N ASP A 58 -7.72 4.83 4.04
CA ASP A 58 -8.34 3.66 3.41
C ASP A 58 -7.36 2.91 2.50
N TYR A 59 -6.60 3.63 1.68
CA TYR A 59 -5.57 3.03 0.83
C TYR A 59 -4.48 2.37 1.67
N ASP A 60 -3.94 3.07 2.67
CA ASP A 60 -2.89 2.57 3.56
C ASP A 60 -3.32 1.28 4.27
N ARG A 61 -4.57 1.23 4.75
CA ARG A 61 -5.12 0.03 5.40
C ARG A 61 -5.21 -1.16 4.45
N ARG A 62 -5.58 -0.94 3.19
CA ARG A 62 -5.64 -2.00 2.17
C ARG A 62 -4.25 -2.48 1.74
N HIS A 63 -3.26 -1.60 1.82
CA HIS A 63 -1.85 -1.85 1.46
C HIS A 63 -0.95 -1.85 2.70
N ALA A 64 -1.46 -2.27 3.86
CA ALA A 64 -0.65 -2.44 5.05
C ALA A 64 0.01 -3.82 5.03
N MET A 65 1.21 -3.92 5.61
CA MET A 65 1.80 -5.23 5.92
C MET A 65 0.79 -6.02 6.77
N PRO A 66 0.55 -7.31 6.47
CA PRO A 66 -0.30 -8.15 7.30
C PRO A 66 0.12 -8.10 8.78
N PRO A 67 -0.86 -8.17 9.72
CA PRO A 67 -0.60 -8.13 11.15
C PRO A 67 0.35 -9.25 11.58
N ASP A 68 0.88 -9.21 12.81
CA ASP A 68 1.89 -10.16 13.30
C ASP A 68 1.42 -11.64 13.28
N ASP A 69 0.11 -11.88 13.28
CA ASP A 69 -0.53 -13.20 13.12
C ASP A 69 -0.85 -13.58 11.66
N GLY A 70 -0.55 -12.71 10.69
CA GLY A 70 -0.73 -12.96 9.26
C GLY A 70 0.15 -14.10 8.75
N THR A 71 -0.40 -14.88 7.81
CA THR A 71 0.26 -16.07 7.25
C THR A 71 1.49 -15.69 6.40
N PRO A 72 2.48 -16.59 6.26
CA PRO A 72 3.61 -16.40 5.36
C PRO A 72 3.20 -16.06 3.92
N ALA A 73 2.08 -16.62 3.44
CA ALA A 73 1.56 -16.38 2.11
C ALA A 73 0.98 -14.95 1.94
N GLU A 74 0.29 -14.43 2.95
CA GLU A 74 -0.19 -13.04 2.96
C GLU A 74 0.98 -12.06 2.96
N ARG A 75 1.99 -12.28 3.79
CA ARG A 75 3.20 -11.44 3.84
C ARG A 75 3.99 -11.48 2.54
N LEU A 76 4.10 -12.66 1.92
CA LEU A 76 4.73 -12.82 0.63
C LEU A 76 3.98 -12.07 -0.48
N ARG A 77 2.65 -12.15 -0.52
CA ARG A 77 1.82 -11.39 -1.47
C ARG A 77 2.02 -9.89 -1.30
N TYR A 78 1.92 -9.42 -0.06
CA TYR A 78 2.13 -8.02 0.28
C TYR A 78 3.50 -7.51 -0.18
N LEU A 79 4.58 -8.22 0.14
CA LEU A 79 5.94 -7.80 -0.24
C LEU A 79 6.16 -7.84 -1.77
N LEU A 80 5.51 -8.76 -2.47
CA LEU A 80 5.56 -8.83 -3.91
C LEU A 80 4.89 -7.60 -4.55
N GLU A 81 3.72 -7.23 -4.06
CA GLU A 81 2.96 -6.06 -4.49
C GLU A 81 3.68 -4.75 -4.14
N ALA A 82 4.09 -4.56 -2.88
CA ALA A 82 4.78 -3.37 -2.41
C ALA A 82 6.14 -3.14 -3.08
N SER A 83 6.77 -4.19 -3.62
CA SER A 83 8.02 -4.05 -4.38
C SER A 83 7.82 -3.88 -5.90
N GLY A 84 6.57 -3.81 -6.37
CA GLY A 84 6.23 -3.73 -7.80
C GLY A 84 6.69 -4.95 -8.60
N ARG A 85 6.94 -6.08 -7.93
CA ARG A 85 7.45 -7.31 -8.55
C ARG A 85 6.29 -8.19 -8.98
N THR A 86 6.54 -9.03 -9.98
CA THR A 86 5.58 -10.05 -10.39
C THR A 86 6.02 -11.43 -9.88
N ALA A 87 5.12 -12.42 -9.94
CA ALA A 87 5.39 -13.78 -9.48
C ALA A 87 6.64 -14.43 -10.12
N THR A 88 7.11 -13.93 -11.27
CA THR A 88 8.35 -14.41 -11.90
C THR A 88 9.59 -14.10 -11.07
N ALA A 89 9.57 -13.05 -10.24
CA ALA A 89 10.66 -12.73 -9.32
C ALA A 89 10.86 -13.81 -8.24
N LEU A 90 9.85 -14.66 -8.02
CA LEU A 90 9.90 -15.74 -7.03
C LEU A 90 10.43 -17.06 -7.61
N ILE A 91 10.60 -17.17 -8.93
CA ILE A 91 11.11 -18.38 -9.60
C ILE A 91 12.49 -18.80 -9.05
N PRO A 92 13.47 -17.91 -8.79
CA PRO A 92 14.74 -18.30 -8.17
C PRO A 92 14.61 -18.91 -6.77
N VAL A 93 13.49 -18.68 -6.07
CA VAL A 93 13.23 -19.22 -4.73
C VAL A 93 12.49 -20.56 -4.81
N PHE A 94 11.47 -20.66 -5.68
CA PHE A 94 10.56 -21.81 -5.74
C PHE A 94 10.82 -22.75 -6.94
N GLY A 95 11.77 -22.41 -7.80
CA GLY A 95 12.18 -23.16 -8.98
C GLY A 95 11.27 -22.97 -10.20
N GLN A 96 9.95 -22.93 -10.01
CA GLN A 96 8.97 -22.81 -11.09
C GLN A 96 7.81 -21.88 -10.73
N ARG A 97 7.13 -21.34 -11.76
CA ARG A 97 6.00 -20.41 -11.60
C ARG A 97 4.81 -21.04 -10.88
N SER A 98 4.55 -22.33 -11.10
CA SER A 98 3.50 -23.10 -10.41
C SER A 98 3.73 -23.08 -8.89
N HIS A 99 4.93 -23.44 -8.44
CA HIS A 99 5.29 -23.46 -7.03
C HIS A 99 5.26 -22.06 -6.39
N ALA A 100 5.69 -21.03 -7.13
CA ALA A 100 5.57 -19.64 -6.67
C ALA A 100 4.10 -19.25 -6.45
N ASN A 101 3.20 -19.61 -7.37
CA ASN A 101 1.77 -19.37 -7.21
C ASN A 101 1.17 -20.19 -6.06
N GLU A 102 1.58 -21.44 -5.85
CA GLU A 102 1.13 -22.23 -4.71
C GLU A 102 1.54 -21.59 -3.38
N ALA A 103 2.76 -21.06 -3.29
CA ALA A 103 3.24 -20.34 -2.10
C ALA A 103 2.49 -19.03 -1.86
N LEU A 104 2.22 -18.25 -2.92
CA LEU A 104 1.41 -17.02 -2.84
C LEU A 104 -0.03 -17.30 -2.37
N ASN A 105 -0.57 -18.48 -2.69
CA ASN A 105 -1.91 -18.90 -2.28
C ASN A 105 -1.92 -19.74 -0.99
N GLY A 106 -0.78 -19.89 -0.30
CA GLY A 106 -0.67 -20.66 0.95
C GLY A 106 -0.85 -22.18 0.79
N LYS A 107 -0.94 -22.70 -0.44
CA LYS A 107 -1.05 -24.14 -0.71
C LYS A 107 0.26 -24.88 -0.49
N ARG A 108 1.37 -24.16 -0.59
CA ARG A 108 2.73 -24.69 -0.39
C ARG A 108 3.37 -24.01 0.83
N PRO A 109 3.86 -24.77 1.81
CA PRO A 109 4.62 -24.21 2.91
C PRO A 109 5.96 -23.65 2.40
N ILE A 110 6.42 -22.58 3.04
CA ILE A 110 7.72 -21.97 2.75
C ILE A 110 8.76 -22.63 3.66
N SER A 111 9.80 -23.23 3.09
CA SER A 111 10.87 -23.83 3.89
C SER A 111 11.78 -22.76 4.49
N LEU A 112 12.55 -23.10 5.54
CA LEU A 112 13.51 -22.17 6.15
C LEU A 112 14.55 -21.64 5.15
N GLU A 113 14.97 -22.49 4.20
CA GLU A 113 15.89 -22.06 3.13
C GLU A 113 15.22 -21.05 2.19
N GLN A 114 13.96 -21.30 1.81
CA GLN A 114 13.19 -20.37 0.99
C GLN A 114 12.93 -19.06 1.73
N ALA A 115 12.59 -19.11 3.01
CA ALA A 115 12.41 -17.94 3.87
C ALA A 115 13.68 -17.07 3.92
N ARG A 116 14.87 -17.67 3.97
CA ARG A 116 16.15 -16.93 3.89
C ARG A 116 16.33 -16.26 2.53
N LYS A 117 16.04 -16.96 1.42
CA LYS A 117 16.12 -16.39 0.07
C LYS A 117 15.11 -15.25 -0.13
N LEU A 118 13.89 -15.39 0.40
CA LEU A 118 12.87 -14.33 0.37
C LEU A 118 13.28 -13.13 1.22
N GLY A 119 13.84 -13.37 2.42
CA GLY A 119 14.40 -12.32 3.27
C GLY A 119 15.46 -11.50 2.54
N ALA A 120 16.38 -12.16 1.83
CA ALA A 120 17.37 -11.49 1.00
C ALA A 120 16.74 -10.75 -0.20
N LEU A 121 15.75 -11.34 -0.87
CA LEU A 121 15.07 -10.75 -2.03
C LEU A 121 14.31 -9.45 -1.70
N PHE A 122 13.66 -9.42 -0.54
CA PHE A 122 12.83 -8.29 -0.10
C PHE A 122 13.50 -7.38 0.93
N GLY A 123 14.70 -7.72 1.41
CA GLY A 123 15.41 -6.94 2.42
C GLY A 123 14.76 -7.01 3.81
N VAL A 124 14.10 -8.13 4.15
CA VAL A 124 13.36 -8.33 5.40
C VAL A 124 13.90 -9.52 6.18
N LYS A 125 13.50 -9.64 7.46
CA LYS A 125 13.89 -10.79 8.29
C LYS A 125 13.22 -12.07 7.77
N PRO A 126 13.97 -13.19 7.63
CA PRO A 126 13.42 -14.48 7.20
C PRO A 126 12.25 -14.97 8.08
N GLY A 127 12.22 -14.55 9.34
CA GLY A 127 11.16 -14.87 10.30
C GLY A 127 9.75 -14.45 9.87
N LEU A 128 9.62 -13.57 8.87
CA LEU A 128 8.31 -13.22 8.30
C LEU A 128 7.68 -14.35 7.46
N PHE A 129 8.43 -15.39 7.12
CA PHE A 129 7.95 -16.46 6.22
C PHE A 129 7.88 -17.85 6.88
N VAL A 130 8.03 -17.93 8.20
CA VAL A 130 8.05 -19.18 8.98
C VAL A 130 7.04 -19.16 10.11
#